data_AF-A0A3P7QQ69-F1
#
_entry.id   AF-A0A3P7QQ69-F1
#
_cell.length_a   1.000
_cell.length_b   1.000
_cell.length_c   1.000
_cell.angle_alpha   90.00
_cell.angle_beta   90.00
_cell.angle_gamma   90.00
#
_symmetry.space_group_name_H-M   'P 1'
#
loop_
_entity.id
_entity.type
_entity.pdbx_description
1 polymer ?
#
loop_
_entity_poly.entity_id
_entity_poly.type
_entity_poly.pdbx_seq_one_letter_code
_entity_poly.pdbx_strand_id
1 'polypeptide(L)'
;MFRNRSLHFPFERFGIDTSHWLLKCMAGWVFIQSSVLVRTVYVGHRTGKVAILSRLSCERVGTRFNVRGANSQGCVANFVETEQVITFDECECSVVLVRGSVPLFWEQPGVQVGSHKVKVRAFEASASAYHRHFLRLTSMYGKTTVVNLLGSKEGERALSDAFRTQHKSSKFADIVEFIDFDYHSQMKISKESLVRLIKRLAPFTQASSFYLYKDGNVRSEQCGVLRVNCLDCLDRTNSVQTAVGLLVSAYSVARDQVASLNLESGKVNVAQRIEEILRDLWQKNGDLCSNIYAGTGALEGKSKV
;
A
#
# COMPACT_ATOMS: atom_id res chain seq x y z
N MET A 1 -10.53 -8.82 5.09
CA MET A 1 -10.62 -8.18 6.43
C MET A 1 -11.90 -7.36 6.47
N PHE A 2 -12.77 -7.50 7.48
CA PHE A 2 -14.06 -6.78 7.50
C PHE A 2 -14.45 -6.35 8.94
N ARG A 3 -15.17 -5.22 9.06
CA ARG A 3 -15.32 -4.43 10.30
C ARG A 3 -16.08 -5.12 11.41
N ASN A 4 -17.16 -5.79 11.05
CA ASN A 4 -18.04 -6.45 12.01
C ASN A 4 -17.52 -7.82 12.48
N ARG A 5 -16.24 -8.17 12.25
CA ARG A 5 -15.66 -9.44 12.70
C ARG A 5 -15.77 -9.65 14.22
N SER A 6 -15.59 -8.62 15.03
CA SER A 6 -15.81 -8.74 16.49
C SER A 6 -17.27 -9.02 16.84
N LEU A 7 -18.22 -8.51 16.04
CA LEU A 7 -19.63 -8.84 16.15
C LEU A 7 -19.94 -10.24 15.60
N HIS A 8 -19.08 -10.79 14.73
CA HIS A 8 -19.21 -12.14 14.17
C HIS A 8 -18.64 -13.21 15.08
N PHE A 9 -17.62 -12.85 15.88
CA PHE A 9 -16.90 -13.78 16.73
C PHE A 9 -17.79 -14.60 17.68
N PRO A 10 -18.85 -14.04 18.31
CA PRO A 10 -19.80 -14.84 19.07
C PRO A 10 -20.50 -15.89 18.20
N PHE A 11 -21.02 -15.50 17.03
CA PHE A 11 -21.73 -16.41 16.12
C PHE A 11 -20.83 -17.53 15.59
N GLU A 12 -19.60 -17.20 15.20
CA GLU A 12 -18.59 -18.17 14.77
C GLU A 12 -18.22 -19.14 15.91
N ARG A 13 -18.05 -18.64 17.15
CA ARG A 13 -17.78 -19.45 18.34
C ARG A 13 -18.91 -20.42 18.67
N PHE A 14 -20.16 -20.05 18.38
CA PHE A 14 -21.34 -20.89 18.60
C PHE A 14 -21.75 -21.71 17.38
N GLY A 15 -20.93 -21.73 16.31
CA GLY A 15 -21.19 -22.54 15.11
C GLY A 15 -22.41 -22.11 14.30
N ILE A 16 -22.85 -20.86 14.46
CA ILE A 16 -24.01 -20.31 13.77
C ILE A 16 -23.60 -19.94 12.34
N ASP A 17 -24.28 -20.52 11.34
CA ASP A 17 -24.09 -20.12 9.95
C ASP A 17 -24.66 -18.72 9.71
N THR A 18 -23.80 -17.87 9.20
CA THR A 18 -24.06 -16.44 9.01
C THR A 18 -23.94 -16.04 7.53
N SER A 19 -23.65 -16.99 6.63
CA SER A 19 -23.36 -16.76 5.21
C SER A 19 -24.44 -16.00 4.45
N HIS A 20 -25.72 -16.18 4.81
CA HIS A 20 -26.87 -15.65 4.07
C HIS A 20 -27.32 -14.23 4.44
N TRP A 21 -27.04 -13.75 5.66
CA TRP A 21 -27.61 -12.50 6.18
C TRP A 21 -26.54 -11.53 6.70
N LEU A 22 -25.31 -12.00 6.83
CA LEU A 22 -24.24 -11.24 7.43
C LEU A 22 -23.50 -10.42 6.39
N LEU A 23 -23.88 -9.15 6.27
CA LEU A 23 -23.18 -8.21 5.40
C LEU A 23 -21.81 -7.86 5.99
N LYS A 24 -20.73 -8.19 5.29
CA LYS A 24 -19.36 -7.77 5.64
C LYS A 24 -19.18 -6.30 5.29
N CYS A 25 -19.17 -5.44 6.30
CA CYS A 25 -19.07 -3.99 6.08
C CYS A 25 -17.60 -3.53 6.05
N MET A 26 -17.28 -2.67 5.07
CA MET A 26 -16.01 -1.93 5.00
C MET A 26 -16.12 -0.51 5.57
N ALA A 27 -17.32 0.09 5.62
CA ALA A 27 -17.54 1.45 6.09
C ALA A 27 -18.46 1.51 7.33
N GLY A 28 -18.14 2.41 8.25
CA GLY A 28 -19.04 2.91 9.29
C GLY A 28 -18.29 3.40 10.52
N TRP A 29 -18.88 4.41 11.19
CA TRP A 29 -18.30 5.07 12.35
C TRP A 29 -17.97 4.06 13.45
N VAL A 30 -16.70 4.07 13.89
CA VAL A 30 -16.01 3.12 14.79
C VAL A 30 -15.23 2.03 14.01
N PHE A 31 -14.14 2.51 13.39
CA PHE A 31 -12.81 1.89 13.14
C PHE A 31 -12.57 0.81 12.04
N ILE A 32 -13.28 0.87 10.90
CA ILE A 32 -12.61 0.69 9.59
C ILE A 32 -12.97 1.91 8.75
N GLN A 33 -11.97 2.74 8.46
CA GLN A 33 -12.11 3.84 7.51
C GLN A 33 -11.60 3.34 6.16
N SER A 34 -12.53 3.18 5.21
CA SER A 34 -12.24 2.91 3.82
C SER A 34 -12.39 4.18 3.01
N SER A 35 -11.38 4.50 2.18
CA SER A 35 -11.53 5.50 1.13
C SER A 35 -11.94 4.79 -0.14
N VAL A 36 -12.97 5.32 -0.81
CA VAL A 36 -13.36 4.89 -2.16
C VAL A 36 -13.46 6.15 -3.00
N LEU A 37 -12.54 6.28 -3.93
CA LEU A 37 -12.48 7.41 -4.85
C LEU A 37 -12.71 6.89 -6.25
N VAL A 38 -13.72 7.41 -6.94
CA VAL A 38 -14.06 7.00 -8.31
C VAL A 38 -14.16 8.23 -9.20
N ARG A 39 -13.64 8.11 -10.42
CA ARG A 39 -13.74 9.11 -11.47
C ARG A 39 -14.08 8.44 -12.80
N THR A 40 -15.06 9.01 -13.49
CA THR A 40 -15.40 8.62 -14.86
C THR A 40 -14.44 9.29 -15.84
N VAL A 41 -13.90 8.52 -16.78
CA VAL A 41 -13.04 8.99 -17.87
C VAL A 41 -13.86 9.00 -19.15
N TYR A 42 -13.85 10.11 -19.86
CA TYR A 42 -14.51 10.26 -21.16
C TYR A 42 -13.46 10.36 -22.26
N VAL A 43 -13.55 9.49 -23.26
CA VAL A 43 -12.67 9.50 -24.45
C VAL A 43 -13.53 9.37 -25.69
N GLY A 44 -13.79 10.49 -26.36
CA GLY A 44 -14.77 10.52 -27.45
C GLY A 44 -16.13 10.02 -26.95
N HIS A 45 -16.65 8.95 -27.57
CA HIS A 45 -17.92 8.31 -27.19
C HIS A 45 -17.77 7.20 -26.15
N ARG A 46 -16.54 6.81 -25.80
CA ARG A 46 -16.26 5.74 -24.85
C ARG A 46 -16.14 6.30 -23.43
N THR A 47 -16.58 5.50 -22.46
CA THR A 47 -16.53 5.84 -21.04
C THR A 47 -15.84 4.75 -20.25
N GLY A 48 -14.92 5.13 -19.37
CA GLY A 48 -14.34 4.23 -18.37
C GLY A 48 -14.43 4.78 -16.97
N LYS A 49 -13.99 4.01 -15.98
CA LYS A 49 -13.89 4.44 -14.59
C LYS A 49 -12.52 4.11 -14.04
N VAL A 50 -11.94 5.08 -13.33
CA VAL A 50 -10.73 4.90 -12.53
C VAL A 50 -11.14 5.00 -11.07
N ALA A 51 -10.69 4.05 -10.26
CA ALA A 51 -10.96 4.02 -8.84
C ALA A 51 -9.71 3.74 -8.02
N ILE A 52 -9.66 4.31 -6.82
CA ILE A 52 -8.70 3.96 -5.76
C ILE A 52 -9.49 3.62 -4.51
N LEU A 53 -9.25 2.43 -3.97
CA LEU A 53 -9.86 1.93 -2.76
C LEU A 53 -8.78 1.66 -1.72
N SER A 54 -8.82 2.31 -0.55
CA SER A 54 -7.93 1.94 0.56
C SER A 54 -8.71 1.32 1.72
N ARG A 55 -8.19 0.24 2.28
CA ARG A 55 -8.77 -0.53 3.38
C ARG A 55 -7.77 -0.57 4.54
N LEU A 56 -8.10 0.12 5.64
CA LEU A 56 -7.31 0.06 6.87
C LEU A 56 -7.66 -1.18 7.69
N SER A 57 -6.63 -1.88 8.17
CA SER A 57 -6.76 -3.01 9.07
C SER A 57 -7.29 -2.64 10.45
N CYS A 58 -8.23 -3.44 10.93
CA CYS A 58 -8.76 -3.34 12.29
C CYS A 58 -8.00 -4.19 13.33
N GLU A 59 -6.96 -4.95 12.94
CA GLU A 59 -6.28 -5.89 13.84
C GLU A 59 -5.28 -5.23 14.80
N ARG A 60 -4.81 -4.02 14.49
CA ARG A 60 -3.92 -3.23 15.35
C ARG A 60 -4.16 -1.73 15.12
N VAL A 61 -5.36 -1.28 15.47
CA VAL A 61 -5.77 0.12 15.35
C VAL A 61 -5.20 0.93 16.51
N GLY A 62 -4.77 2.16 16.20
CA GLY A 62 -4.54 3.19 17.19
C GLY A 62 -4.05 4.47 16.55
N THR A 63 -4.01 5.53 17.34
CA THR A 63 -3.62 6.87 16.89
C THR A 63 -2.12 6.96 16.61
N ARG A 64 -1.76 7.96 15.79
CA ARG A 64 -0.36 8.37 15.59
C ARG A 64 0.35 8.55 16.92
N PHE A 65 1.57 8.03 17.01
CA PHE A 65 2.43 7.95 18.21
C PHE A 65 2.03 6.92 19.28
N ASN A 66 0.78 6.45 19.33
CA ASN A 66 0.35 5.51 20.38
C ASN A 66 0.50 4.04 19.97
N VAL A 67 0.21 3.71 18.70
CA VAL A 67 0.27 2.32 18.22
C VAL A 67 1.27 2.20 17.07
N ARG A 68 2.38 1.51 17.36
CA ARG A 68 3.49 1.24 16.43
C ARG A 68 3.82 -0.26 16.41
N GLY A 69 4.53 -0.68 15.37
CA GLY A 69 5.06 -2.04 15.27
C GLY A 69 4.01 -3.13 15.11
N ALA A 70 4.44 -4.37 15.34
CA ALA A 70 3.60 -5.56 15.32
C ALA A 70 3.01 -5.88 16.71
N ASN A 71 1.87 -6.58 16.75
CA ASN A 71 1.40 -7.31 17.93
C ASN A 71 1.98 -8.73 17.96
N SER A 72 1.72 -9.47 19.04
CA SER A 72 2.13 -10.87 19.15
C SER A 72 1.64 -11.70 17.96
N GLN A 73 0.44 -11.46 17.43
CA GLN A 73 -0.11 -12.19 16.29
C GLN A 73 0.53 -11.85 14.92
N GLY A 74 1.48 -10.92 14.86
CA GLY A 74 2.11 -10.48 13.60
C GLY A 74 1.28 -9.43 12.82
N CYS A 75 0.22 -8.90 13.42
CA CYS A 75 -0.56 -7.80 12.83
C CYS A 75 0.18 -6.48 13.09
N VAL A 76 0.43 -5.71 12.04
CA VAL A 76 1.15 -4.42 12.15
C VAL A 76 0.18 -3.25 12.26
N ALA A 77 0.61 -2.22 12.98
CA ALA A 77 -0.11 -0.96 13.05
C ALA A 77 -0.22 -0.32 11.66
N ASN A 78 -1.32 0.39 11.41
CA ASN A 78 -1.56 1.14 10.17
C ASN A 78 -1.41 0.30 8.89
N PHE A 79 -1.76 -0.98 8.96
CA PHE A 79 -1.75 -1.82 7.75
C PHE A 79 -2.87 -1.37 6.82
N VAL A 80 -2.53 -0.85 5.65
CA VAL A 80 -3.48 -0.39 4.63
C VAL A 80 -3.23 -1.16 3.35
N GLU A 81 -4.30 -1.74 2.82
CA GLU A 81 -4.35 -2.30 1.47
C GLU A 81 -4.97 -1.27 0.55
N THR A 82 -4.26 -0.86 -0.48
CA THR A 82 -4.72 0.11 -1.48
C THR A 82 -4.82 -0.57 -2.83
N GLU A 83 -6.00 -0.54 -3.41
CA GLU A 83 -6.31 -1.12 -4.71
C GLU A 83 -6.62 -0.01 -5.71
N GLN A 84 -5.92 0.00 -6.83
CA GLN A 84 -6.18 0.86 -7.98
C GLN A 84 -6.88 0.04 -9.05
N VAL A 85 -8.07 0.47 -9.46
CA VAL A 85 -8.88 -0.19 -10.48
C VAL A 85 -9.07 0.75 -11.67
N ILE A 86 -8.90 0.22 -12.88
CA ILE A 86 -9.17 0.91 -14.13
C ILE A 86 -10.10 0.01 -14.93
N THR A 87 -11.27 0.55 -15.29
CA THR A 87 -12.24 -0.11 -16.16
C THR A 87 -12.42 0.75 -17.39
N PHE A 88 -12.29 0.15 -18.57
CA PHE A 88 -12.46 0.85 -19.83
C PHE A 88 -13.00 -0.15 -20.85
N ASP A 89 -14.24 0.08 -21.32
CA ASP A 89 -15.01 -0.88 -22.10
C ASP A 89 -15.06 -2.28 -21.45
N GLU A 90 -14.62 -3.33 -22.17
CA GLU A 90 -14.57 -4.73 -21.69
C GLU A 90 -13.23 -5.09 -21.04
N CYS A 91 -12.40 -4.10 -20.74
CA CYS A 91 -11.13 -4.29 -20.05
C CYS A 91 -11.22 -3.80 -18.61
N GLU A 92 -10.79 -4.66 -17.68
CA GLU A 92 -10.65 -4.34 -16.27
C GLU A 92 -9.23 -4.67 -15.81
N CYS A 93 -8.59 -3.69 -15.18
CA CYS A 93 -7.26 -3.81 -14.61
C CYS A 93 -7.31 -3.44 -13.14
N SER A 94 -6.72 -4.25 -12.26
CA SER A 94 -6.58 -3.93 -10.85
C SER A 94 -5.17 -4.23 -10.34
N VAL A 95 -4.66 -3.36 -9.48
CA VAL A 95 -3.41 -3.59 -8.74
C VAL A 95 -3.58 -3.26 -7.27
N VAL A 96 -3.17 -4.21 -6.43
CA VAL A 96 -3.15 -4.09 -4.98
C VAL A 96 -1.74 -3.79 -4.49
N LEU A 97 -1.59 -2.75 -3.69
CA LEU A 97 -0.37 -2.37 -2.99
C LEU A 97 -0.66 -2.33 -1.49
N VAL A 98 0.30 -2.74 -0.66
CA VAL A 98 0.13 -2.70 0.80
C VAL A 98 1.14 -1.78 1.45
N ARG A 99 0.76 -1.19 2.57
CA ARG A 99 1.67 -0.46 3.45
C ARG A 99 1.36 -0.74 4.91
N GLY A 100 2.32 -0.48 5.78
CA GLY A 100 2.10 -0.58 7.22
C GLY A 100 3.36 -0.36 8.02
N SER A 101 3.22 -0.39 9.34
CA SER A 101 4.35 -0.25 10.25
C SER A 101 5.37 -1.38 10.07
N VAL A 102 6.60 -1.13 10.52
CA VAL A 102 7.67 -2.13 10.56
C VAL A 102 7.22 -3.31 11.44
N PRO A 103 7.36 -4.57 10.98
CA PRO A 103 6.79 -5.74 11.64
C PRO A 103 7.67 -6.25 12.79
N LEU A 104 8.08 -5.34 13.66
CA LEU A 104 8.88 -5.59 14.85
C LEU A 104 8.17 -5.04 16.09
N PHE A 105 8.61 -5.47 17.27
CA PHE A 105 8.19 -4.82 18.51
C PHE A 105 9.03 -3.57 18.73
N TRP A 106 8.42 -2.42 18.51
CA TRP A 106 9.03 -1.12 18.74
C TRP A 106 8.01 -0.09 19.19
N GLU A 107 8.49 0.89 19.93
CA GLU A 107 7.71 1.98 20.49
C GLU A 107 8.46 3.30 20.31
N GLN A 108 7.71 4.39 20.39
CA GLN A 108 8.26 5.73 20.29
C GLN A 108 7.64 6.55 21.43
N PRO A 109 8.22 6.50 22.64
CA PRO A 109 7.64 7.18 23.79
C PRO A 109 7.68 8.71 23.63
N GLY A 110 6.66 9.38 24.15
CA GLY A 110 6.57 10.85 24.26
C GLY A 110 5.56 11.50 23.30
N VAL A 111 4.80 12.46 23.83
CA VAL A 111 3.80 13.28 23.11
C VAL A 111 4.39 14.66 22.69
N GLN A 112 5.54 15.06 23.26
CA GLN A 112 6.16 16.36 23.04
C GLN A 112 7.21 16.36 21.92
N VAL A 113 7.12 17.36 21.03
CA VAL A 113 7.97 17.55 19.85
C VAL A 113 9.43 17.79 20.24
N GLY A 114 10.36 16.92 19.81
CA GLY A 114 11.81 17.25 19.81
C GLY A 114 12.80 16.14 20.14
N SER A 115 12.39 15.05 20.81
CA SER A 115 13.31 13.93 21.11
C SER A 115 12.56 12.60 21.19
N HIS A 116 12.00 12.17 20.06
CA HIS A 116 11.28 10.91 19.97
C HIS A 116 12.22 9.78 19.54
N LYS A 117 13.03 9.27 20.48
CA LYS A 117 13.91 8.13 20.24
C LYS A 117 13.08 6.86 20.02
N VAL A 118 13.24 6.23 18.87
CA VAL A 118 12.66 4.92 18.59
C VAL A 118 13.32 3.87 19.48
N LYS A 119 12.51 3.11 20.22
CA LYS A 119 12.97 1.99 21.04
C LYS A 119 12.54 0.69 20.37
N VAL A 120 13.51 -0.08 19.89
CA VAL A 120 13.27 -1.42 19.34
C VAL A 120 13.53 -2.44 20.45
N ARG A 121 12.63 -3.42 20.61
CA ARG A 121 12.86 -4.52 21.56
C ARG A 121 13.94 -5.47 21.03
N ALA A 122 14.42 -6.36 21.90
CA ALA A 122 15.39 -7.37 21.54
C ALA A 122 14.97 -8.17 20.30
N PHE A 123 15.95 -8.55 19.48
CA PHE A 123 15.77 -9.30 18.24
C PHE A 123 14.88 -10.54 18.42
N GLU A 124 15.19 -11.37 19.43
CA GLU A 124 14.48 -12.62 19.71
C GLU A 124 13.00 -12.41 20.00
N ALA A 125 12.66 -11.30 20.68
CA ALA A 125 11.28 -10.98 21.00
C ALA A 125 10.45 -10.75 19.73
N SER A 126 11.03 -10.13 18.70
CA SER A 126 10.32 -9.79 17.46
C SER A 126 10.28 -10.92 16.44
N ALA A 127 11.12 -11.96 16.58
CA ALA A 127 11.28 -13.02 15.58
C ALA A 127 9.97 -13.74 15.26
N SER A 128 9.19 -14.10 16.28
CA SER A 128 7.90 -14.80 16.09
C SER A 128 6.85 -13.93 15.41
N ALA A 129 6.76 -12.64 15.78
CA ALA A 129 5.83 -11.70 15.17
C ALA A 129 6.20 -11.38 13.71
N TYR A 130 7.49 -11.20 13.43
CA TYR A 130 8.01 -11.05 12.07
C TYR A 130 7.64 -12.25 11.21
N HIS A 131 7.88 -13.46 11.72
CA HIS A 131 7.61 -14.70 10.99
C HIS A 131 6.12 -14.83 10.65
N ARG A 132 5.23 -14.65 11.64
CA ARG A 132 3.77 -14.68 11.42
C ARG A 132 3.31 -13.65 10.40
N HIS A 133 3.88 -12.44 10.46
CA HIS A 133 3.53 -11.37 9.55
C HIS A 133 3.83 -11.71 8.09
N PHE A 134 5.07 -12.14 7.81
CA PHE A 134 5.48 -12.45 6.45
C PHE A 134 4.88 -13.75 5.93
N LEU A 135 4.68 -14.75 6.79
CA LEU A 135 3.94 -15.96 6.43
C LEU A 135 2.53 -15.61 5.92
N ARG A 136 1.84 -14.70 6.63
CA ARG A 136 0.52 -14.22 6.21
C ARG A 136 0.59 -13.44 4.90
N LEU A 137 1.55 -12.52 4.75
CA LEU A 137 1.69 -11.74 3.51
C LEU A 137 1.95 -12.63 2.30
N THR A 138 2.91 -13.55 2.39
CA THR A 138 3.26 -14.42 1.26
C THR A 138 2.16 -15.44 0.97
N SER A 139 1.42 -15.89 1.98
CA SER A 139 0.27 -16.77 1.79
C SER A 139 -0.91 -16.08 1.12
N MET A 140 -1.13 -14.78 1.38
CA MET A 140 -2.29 -14.06 0.83
C MET A 140 -2.01 -13.47 -0.55
N TYR A 141 -0.80 -12.94 -0.77
CA TYR A 141 -0.48 -12.20 -1.99
C TYR A 141 0.60 -12.84 -2.85
N GLY A 142 1.19 -13.96 -2.42
CA GLY A 142 2.29 -14.60 -3.14
C GLY A 142 3.60 -13.83 -3.03
N LYS A 143 4.26 -13.58 -4.16
CA LYS A 143 5.60 -12.98 -4.21
C LYS A 143 5.58 -11.58 -3.57
N THR A 144 6.36 -11.39 -2.52
CA THR A 144 6.36 -10.12 -1.77
C THR A 144 7.66 -9.37 -1.98
N THR A 145 7.57 -8.10 -2.35
CA THR A 145 8.71 -7.16 -2.36
C THR A 145 8.47 -6.09 -1.30
N VAL A 146 9.47 -5.82 -0.47
CA VAL A 146 9.44 -4.80 0.59
C VAL A 146 10.29 -3.61 0.18
N VAL A 147 9.71 -2.41 0.26
CA VAL A 147 10.44 -1.14 0.15
C VAL A 147 10.41 -0.44 1.49
N ASN A 148 11.57 -0.39 2.14
CA ASN A 148 11.79 0.26 3.42
C ASN A 148 12.25 1.71 3.20
N LEU A 149 11.41 2.67 3.59
CA LEU A 149 11.65 4.12 3.41
C LEU A 149 12.29 4.81 4.62
N LEU A 150 12.76 4.02 5.60
CA LEU A 150 13.41 4.56 6.81
C LEU A 150 14.77 5.16 6.46
N GLY A 151 15.04 6.33 7.04
CA GLY A 151 16.24 7.09 6.78
C GLY A 151 17.37 6.86 7.78
N SER A 152 18.49 7.54 7.51
CA SER A 152 19.76 7.36 8.24
C SER A 152 19.87 8.16 9.56
N LYS A 153 18.84 8.90 9.96
CA LYS A 153 18.80 9.61 11.26
C LYS A 153 18.70 8.63 12.42
N GLU A 154 19.29 8.95 13.58
CA GLU A 154 19.49 8.02 14.71
C GLU A 154 18.31 7.07 15.01
N GLY A 155 17.08 7.60 15.15
CA GLY A 155 15.90 6.79 15.46
C GLY A 155 15.39 5.93 14.29
N GLU A 156 15.38 6.45 13.06
CA GLU A 156 14.95 5.67 11.88
C GLU A 156 16.00 4.64 11.50
N ARG A 157 17.29 4.94 11.68
CA ARG A 157 18.41 4.05 11.39
C ARG A 157 18.37 2.80 12.27
N ALA A 158 18.22 2.97 13.58
CA ALA A 158 18.15 1.83 14.50
C ALA A 158 17.00 0.87 14.15
N LEU A 159 15.83 1.41 13.78
CA LEU A 159 14.69 0.60 13.35
C LEU A 159 14.92 -0.07 11.99
N SER A 160 15.55 0.65 11.05
CA SER A 160 15.91 0.15 9.73
C SER A 160 16.90 -1.02 9.82
N ASP A 161 17.95 -0.86 10.62
CA ASP A 161 18.98 -1.88 10.85
C ASP A 161 18.41 -3.11 11.56
N ALA A 162 17.51 -2.92 12.54
CA ALA A 162 16.82 -4.02 13.19
C ALA A 162 15.91 -4.78 12.21
N PHE A 163 15.17 -4.08 11.34
CA PHE A 163 14.29 -4.70 10.36
C PHE A 163 15.07 -5.49 9.31
N ARG A 164 16.16 -4.92 8.81
CA ARG A 164 17.10 -5.58 7.90
C ARG A 164 17.70 -6.84 8.53
N THR A 165 18.17 -6.73 9.77
CA THR A 165 18.77 -7.86 10.50
C THR A 165 17.74 -8.96 10.70
N GLN A 166 16.52 -8.62 11.15
CA GLN A 166 15.44 -9.60 11.31
C GLN A 166 15.10 -10.31 10.00
N HIS A 167 15.05 -9.57 8.89
CA HIS A 167 14.77 -10.13 7.57
C HIS A 167 15.86 -11.10 7.11
N LYS A 168 17.13 -10.70 7.18
CA LYS A 168 18.28 -11.54 6.78
C LYS A 168 18.40 -12.82 7.60
N SER A 169 18.04 -12.76 8.88
CA SER A 169 18.05 -13.93 9.76
C SER A 169 16.78 -14.78 9.69
N SER A 170 15.81 -14.43 8.83
CA SER A 170 14.55 -15.15 8.69
C SER A 170 14.57 -16.11 7.50
N LYS A 171 13.64 -17.07 7.51
CA LYS A 171 13.37 -17.97 6.37
C LYS A 171 12.88 -17.23 5.11
N PHE A 172 12.57 -15.95 5.21
CA PHE A 172 12.08 -15.13 4.11
C PHE A 172 13.19 -14.36 3.38
N ALA A 173 14.45 -14.45 3.83
CA ALA A 173 15.58 -13.71 3.25
C ALA A 173 15.73 -13.95 1.74
N ASP A 174 15.52 -15.18 1.29
CA ASP A 174 15.66 -15.57 -0.12
C ASP A 174 14.33 -15.48 -0.90
N ILE A 175 13.21 -15.33 -0.20
CA ILE A 175 11.85 -15.40 -0.77
C ILE A 175 11.28 -13.99 -0.99
N VAL A 176 11.55 -13.09 -0.05
CA VAL A 176 11.01 -11.73 -0.02
C VAL A 176 12.11 -10.76 -0.43
N GLU A 177 11.93 -10.08 -1.55
CA GLU A 177 12.89 -9.07 -1.96
C GLU A 177 12.82 -7.87 -1.00
N PHE A 178 13.97 -7.43 -0.50
CA PHE A 178 14.05 -6.34 0.47
C PHE A 178 14.90 -5.19 -0.06
N ILE A 179 14.27 -4.03 -0.23
CA ILE A 179 14.86 -2.82 -0.80
C ILE A 179 14.86 -1.73 0.25
N ASP A 180 16.05 -1.32 0.67
CA ASP A 180 16.19 -0.09 1.46
C ASP A 180 16.35 1.12 0.56
N PHE A 181 15.53 2.12 0.85
CA PHE A 181 15.52 3.37 0.13
C PHE A 181 15.32 4.50 1.14
N ASP A 182 16.42 5.07 1.64
CA ASP A 182 16.36 6.24 2.53
C ASP A 182 15.74 7.42 1.77
N TYR A 183 14.42 7.57 1.89
CA TYR A 183 13.66 8.51 1.08
C TYR A 183 14.15 9.95 1.30
N HIS A 184 14.54 10.32 2.52
CA HIS A 184 14.92 11.69 2.82
C HIS A 184 16.29 12.04 2.20
N SER A 185 17.27 11.14 2.26
CA SER A 185 18.56 11.37 1.62
C SER A 185 18.44 11.29 0.10
N GLN A 186 17.70 10.31 -0.42
CA GLN A 186 17.55 10.07 -1.86
C GLN A 186 16.84 11.23 -2.58
N MET A 187 15.79 11.78 -1.97
CA MET A 187 15.05 12.92 -2.54
C MET A 187 15.81 14.25 -2.42
N LYS A 188 16.75 14.38 -1.47
CA LYS A 188 17.68 15.50 -1.40
C LYS A 188 18.74 15.45 -2.51
N ILE A 189 19.19 14.26 -2.87
CA ILE A 189 20.17 14.06 -3.93
C ILE A 189 19.55 14.39 -5.30
N SER A 190 18.40 13.79 -5.62
CA SER A 190 17.69 14.07 -6.86
C SER A 190 16.25 13.56 -6.80
N LYS A 191 15.32 14.29 -7.43
CA LYS A 191 13.95 13.81 -7.67
C LYS A 191 13.93 12.54 -8.55
N GLU A 192 14.98 12.31 -9.35
CA GLU A 192 15.15 11.12 -10.19
C GLU A 192 15.44 9.84 -9.39
N SER A 193 15.81 9.95 -8.11
CA SER A 193 16.03 8.77 -7.26
C SER A 193 14.78 7.91 -7.14
N LEU A 194 13.58 8.53 -7.14
CA LEU A 194 12.32 7.81 -7.20
C LEU A 194 12.19 7.06 -8.52
N VAL A 195 12.56 7.68 -9.65
CA VAL A 195 12.55 7.02 -10.97
C VAL A 195 13.49 5.81 -10.99
N ARG A 196 14.66 5.89 -10.35
CA ARG A 196 15.58 4.74 -10.21
C ARG A 196 14.96 3.61 -9.40
N LEU A 197 14.29 3.93 -8.29
CA LEU A 197 13.56 2.94 -7.50
C LEU A 197 12.47 2.26 -8.34
N ILE A 198 11.70 3.03 -9.09
CA ILE A 198 10.64 2.51 -9.96
C ILE A 198 11.20 1.63 -11.08
N LYS A 199 12.34 2.00 -11.68
CA LYS A 199 13.06 1.15 -12.64
C LYS A 199 13.50 -0.17 -12.02
N ARG A 200 13.97 -0.16 -10.77
CA ARG A 200 14.33 -1.38 -10.03
C ARG A 200 13.10 -2.25 -9.73
N LEU A 201 11.93 -1.65 -9.54
CA LEU A 201 10.65 -2.34 -9.35
C LEU A 201 10.00 -2.79 -10.67
N ALA A 202 10.51 -2.37 -11.83
CA ALA A 202 9.93 -2.72 -13.12
C ALA A 202 9.82 -4.25 -13.35
N PRO A 203 10.83 -5.08 -13.03
CA PRO A 203 10.73 -6.54 -13.15
C PRO A 203 9.59 -7.13 -12.29
N PHE A 204 9.37 -6.56 -11.10
CA PHE A 204 8.21 -6.92 -10.27
C PHE A 204 6.91 -6.58 -11.00
N THR A 205 6.78 -5.38 -11.56
CA THR A 205 5.56 -4.97 -12.27
C THR A 205 5.27 -5.74 -13.56
N GLN A 206 6.31 -6.27 -14.24
CA GLN A 206 6.20 -6.92 -15.54
C GLN A 206 5.85 -8.42 -15.46
N ALA A 207 6.36 -9.13 -14.45
CA ALA A 207 6.31 -10.59 -14.44
C ALA A 207 4.94 -11.15 -14.02
N SER A 208 4.21 -10.54 -13.07
CA SER A 208 2.95 -11.13 -12.56
C SER A 208 2.03 -10.23 -11.70
N SER A 209 2.14 -8.90 -11.79
CA SER A 209 1.75 -8.05 -10.64
C SER A 209 0.47 -7.23 -10.77
N PHE A 210 -0.41 -7.56 -11.72
CA PHE A 210 -1.74 -6.95 -11.76
C PHE A 210 -2.78 -7.92 -12.33
N TYR A 211 -4.01 -7.77 -11.87
CA TYR A 211 -5.17 -8.43 -12.42
C TYR A 211 -5.54 -7.77 -13.75
N LEU A 212 -5.78 -8.59 -14.78
CA LEU A 212 -6.24 -8.15 -16.08
C LEU A 212 -7.36 -9.06 -16.57
N TYR A 213 -8.53 -8.50 -16.75
CA TYR A 213 -9.67 -9.13 -17.39
C TYR A 213 -9.97 -8.42 -18.70
N LYS A 214 -10.15 -9.19 -19.77
CA LYS A 214 -10.39 -8.65 -21.11
C LYS A 214 -11.10 -9.66 -22.00
N ASP A 215 -12.08 -9.19 -22.77
CA ASP A 215 -12.84 -10.00 -23.75
C ASP A 215 -13.47 -11.26 -23.11
N GLY A 216 -14.10 -11.09 -21.95
CA GLY A 216 -14.73 -12.22 -21.25
C GLY A 216 -13.79 -13.14 -20.48
N ASN A 217 -12.48 -12.89 -20.49
CA ASN A 217 -11.47 -13.82 -19.95
C ASN A 217 -10.47 -13.13 -19.01
N VAL A 218 -10.11 -13.82 -17.93
CA VAL A 218 -8.99 -13.43 -17.07
C VAL A 218 -7.68 -13.72 -17.80
N ARG A 219 -6.96 -12.67 -18.18
CA ARG A 219 -5.66 -12.75 -18.87
C ARG A 219 -4.49 -12.87 -17.90
N SER A 220 -4.64 -12.30 -16.70
CA SER A 220 -3.61 -12.30 -15.66
C SER A 220 -4.25 -12.14 -14.30
N GLU A 221 -3.71 -12.83 -13.30
CA GLU A 221 -4.00 -12.60 -11.89
C GLU A 221 -2.77 -12.02 -11.20
N GLN A 222 -2.98 -11.15 -10.23
CA GLN A 222 -1.89 -10.63 -9.43
C GLN A 222 -1.38 -11.71 -8.47
N CYS A 223 -0.13 -12.18 -8.64
CA CYS A 223 0.48 -13.17 -7.75
C CYS A 223 1.67 -12.63 -6.93
N GLY A 224 1.74 -11.30 -6.79
CA GLY A 224 2.70 -10.64 -5.93
C GLY A 224 2.21 -9.29 -5.39
N VAL A 225 2.83 -8.81 -4.31
CA VAL A 225 2.51 -7.50 -3.70
C VAL A 225 3.76 -6.71 -3.36
N LEU A 226 3.67 -5.40 -3.59
CA LEU A 226 4.62 -4.43 -3.06
C LEU A 226 4.16 -3.96 -1.69
N ARG A 227 4.98 -4.21 -0.67
CA ARG A 227 4.83 -3.64 0.65
C ARG A 227 5.75 -2.44 0.82
N VAL A 228 5.17 -1.29 1.19
CA VAL A 228 5.96 -0.10 1.52
C VAL A 228 5.82 0.22 3.00
N ASN A 229 6.93 0.47 3.69
CA ASN A 229 6.90 0.93 5.08
C ASN A 229 7.73 2.19 5.26
N CYS A 230 7.37 2.95 6.29
CA CYS A 230 8.07 4.15 6.70
C CYS A 230 7.89 4.36 8.20
N LEU A 231 8.55 5.36 8.80
CA LEU A 231 8.32 5.68 10.20
C LEU A 231 6.88 6.15 10.40
N ASP A 232 6.49 7.19 9.66
CA ASP A 232 5.11 7.68 9.54
C ASP A 232 4.63 7.32 8.13
N CYS A 233 3.78 6.30 8.03
CA CYS A 233 3.37 5.61 6.79
C CYS A 233 2.36 6.41 5.94
N LEU A 234 2.58 7.71 5.76
CA LEU A 234 1.65 8.58 5.03
C LEU A 234 2.30 9.17 3.79
N ASP A 235 2.99 10.29 3.89
CA ASP A 235 3.41 11.07 2.71
C ASP A 235 4.42 10.30 1.85
N ARG A 236 5.51 9.80 2.48
CA ARG A 236 6.58 9.07 1.79
C ARG A 236 6.08 7.79 1.13
N THR A 237 5.22 7.05 1.82
CA THR A 237 4.63 5.81 1.31
C THR A 237 3.62 6.09 0.20
N ASN A 238 2.84 7.16 0.31
CA ASN A 238 1.88 7.54 -0.73
C ASN A 238 2.63 7.88 -2.02
N SER A 239 3.69 8.69 -1.95
CA SER A 239 4.51 9.02 -3.13
C SER A 239 5.04 7.80 -3.88
N VAL A 240 5.53 6.79 -3.14
CA VAL A 240 6.02 5.54 -3.77
C VAL A 240 4.87 4.71 -4.34
N GLN A 241 3.75 4.58 -3.63
CA GLN A 241 2.58 3.85 -4.12
C GLN A 241 1.97 4.52 -5.36
N THR A 242 1.87 5.85 -5.40
CA THR A 242 1.45 6.63 -6.58
C THR A 242 2.35 6.32 -7.76
N ALA A 243 3.68 6.42 -7.59
CA ALA A 243 4.62 6.20 -8.69
C ALA A 243 4.54 4.76 -9.25
N VAL A 244 4.32 3.77 -8.39
CA VAL A 244 4.10 2.38 -8.82
C VAL A 244 2.75 2.20 -9.50
N GLY A 245 1.68 2.79 -8.96
CA GLY A 245 0.34 2.75 -9.56
C GLY A 245 0.29 3.37 -10.96
N LEU A 246 1.03 4.47 -11.16
CA LEU A 246 1.20 5.08 -12.49
C LEU A 246 2.03 4.21 -13.43
N LEU A 247 3.10 3.57 -12.96
CA LEU A 247 3.88 2.62 -13.78
C LEU A 247 3.01 1.45 -14.26
N VAL A 248 2.21 0.86 -13.36
CA VAL A 248 1.29 -0.24 -13.70
C VAL A 248 0.18 0.24 -14.64
N SER A 249 -0.35 1.44 -14.43
CA SER A 249 -1.30 2.06 -15.36
C SER A 249 -0.68 2.25 -16.74
N ALA A 250 0.56 2.73 -16.82
CA ALA A 250 1.26 2.89 -18.09
C ALA A 250 1.43 1.55 -18.81
N TYR A 251 1.77 0.47 -18.11
CA TYR A 251 1.88 -0.87 -18.71
C TYR A 251 0.53 -1.42 -19.19
N SER A 252 -0.52 -1.30 -18.38
CA SER A 252 -1.86 -1.77 -18.76
C SER A 252 -2.43 -0.97 -19.94
N VAL A 253 -2.35 0.36 -19.88
CA VAL A 253 -2.81 1.25 -20.96
C VAL A 253 -1.95 1.10 -22.21
N ALA A 254 -0.63 0.92 -22.11
CA ALA A 254 0.22 0.66 -23.28
C ALA A 254 -0.12 -0.68 -23.94
N ARG A 255 -0.40 -1.73 -23.15
CA ARG A 255 -0.86 -3.02 -23.69
C ARG A 255 -2.23 -2.90 -24.38
N ASP A 256 -3.12 -2.03 -23.90
CA ASP A 256 -4.42 -1.80 -24.52
C ASP A 256 -4.40 -0.84 -25.72
N GLN A 257 -3.59 0.22 -25.70
CA GLN A 257 -3.42 1.13 -26.84
C GLN A 257 -2.79 0.42 -28.03
N VAL A 258 -1.87 -0.53 -27.78
CA VAL A 258 -1.27 -1.37 -28.84
C VAL A 258 -2.26 -2.42 -29.34
N ALA A 259 -3.24 -2.85 -28.54
CA ALA A 259 -4.16 -3.93 -28.92
C ALA A 259 -5.53 -3.48 -29.44
N SER A 260 -6.00 -2.26 -29.14
CA SER A 260 -7.39 -1.88 -29.39
C SER A 260 -7.60 -0.60 -30.20
N LEU A 261 -6.54 0.09 -30.64
CA LEU A 261 -6.70 1.43 -31.19
C LEU A 261 -5.85 1.65 -32.45
N ASN A 262 -6.46 1.36 -33.59
CA ASN A 262 -6.45 2.22 -34.79
C ASN A 262 -7.05 3.62 -34.46
N LEU A 263 -6.75 4.22 -33.29
CA LEU A 263 -7.06 5.63 -33.07
C LEU A 263 -6.02 6.40 -33.86
N GLU A 264 -6.51 7.20 -34.79
CA GLU A 264 -5.73 8.18 -35.52
C GLU A 264 -4.71 8.85 -34.59
N SER A 265 -3.44 8.65 -34.90
CA SER A 265 -2.32 9.33 -34.28
C SER A 265 -2.63 10.81 -34.10
N GLY A 266 -2.87 11.25 -32.86
CA GLY A 266 -2.61 12.63 -32.47
C GLY A 266 -3.72 13.50 -31.88
N LYS A 267 -4.91 13.01 -31.48
CA LYS A 267 -5.96 13.94 -30.96
C LYS A 267 -6.29 13.93 -29.47
N VAL A 268 -6.10 12.82 -28.72
CA VAL A 268 -6.15 12.84 -27.24
C VAL A 268 -5.30 11.70 -26.69
N ASN A 269 -4.28 12.01 -25.88
CA ASN A 269 -3.51 10.97 -25.20
C ASN A 269 -4.32 10.41 -24.02
N VAL A 270 -5.12 9.37 -24.25
CA VAL A 270 -5.92 8.67 -23.24
C VAL A 270 -5.08 8.28 -22.03
N ALA A 271 -3.84 7.84 -22.26
CA ALA A 271 -2.91 7.49 -21.19
C ALA A 271 -2.60 8.69 -20.31
N GLN A 272 -2.33 9.86 -20.91
CA GLN A 272 -2.09 11.10 -20.16
C GLN A 272 -3.31 11.51 -19.34
N ARG A 273 -4.53 11.40 -19.89
CA ARG A 273 -5.76 11.75 -19.15
C ARG A 273 -6.00 10.79 -17.97
N ILE A 274 -5.78 9.49 -18.17
CA ILE A 274 -5.86 8.50 -17.08
C ILE A 274 -4.78 8.78 -16.02
N GLU A 275 -3.57 9.13 -16.44
CA GLU A 275 -2.46 9.47 -15.54
C GLU A 275 -2.78 10.70 -14.68
N GLU A 276 -3.30 11.77 -15.27
CA GLU A 276 -3.72 12.99 -14.56
C GLU A 276 -4.82 12.70 -13.53
N ILE A 277 -5.82 11.90 -13.90
CA ILE A 277 -6.89 11.47 -12.99
C ILE A 277 -6.32 10.62 -11.85
N LEU A 278 -5.43 9.67 -12.15
CA LEU A 278 -4.80 8.84 -11.14
C LEU A 278 -3.97 9.67 -10.16
N ARG A 279 -3.23 10.67 -10.63
CA ARG A 279 -2.47 11.59 -9.76
C ARG A 279 -3.38 12.31 -8.77
N ASP A 280 -4.49 12.87 -9.25
CA ASP A 280 -5.50 13.52 -8.39
C ASP A 280 -6.11 12.54 -7.38
N LEU A 281 -6.48 11.34 -7.82
CA LEU A 281 -7.06 10.33 -6.94
C LEU A 281 -6.07 9.85 -5.88
N TRP A 282 -4.81 9.63 -6.24
CA TRP A 282 -3.76 9.21 -5.30
C TRP A 282 -3.44 10.31 -4.28
N GLN A 283 -3.50 11.58 -4.68
CA GLN A 283 -3.35 12.70 -3.76
C GLN A 283 -4.47 12.71 -2.72
N LYS A 284 -5.73 12.67 -3.18
CA LYS A 284 -6.91 12.58 -2.31
C LYS A 284 -6.88 11.34 -1.42
N ASN A 285 -6.40 10.21 -1.93
CA ASN A 285 -6.25 9.00 -1.14
C ASN A 285 -5.23 9.18 -0.01
N GLY A 286 -4.11 9.85 -0.29
CA GLY A 286 -3.12 10.26 0.69
C GLY A 286 -3.73 11.11 1.80
N ASP A 287 -4.51 12.13 1.43
CA ASP A 287 -5.18 13.02 2.39
C ASP A 287 -6.18 12.28 3.28
N LEU A 288 -7.03 11.44 2.67
CA LEU A 288 -7.97 10.61 3.41
C LEU A 288 -7.24 9.70 4.39
N CYS A 289 -6.18 9.03 3.95
CA CYS A 289 -5.40 8.17 4.81
C CYS A 289 -4.66 8.92 5.92
N SER A 290 -4.22 10.16 5.65
CA SER A 290 -3.60 11.02 6.66
C SER A 290 -4.60 11.44 7.72
N ASN A 291 -5.82 11.81 7.31
CA ASN A 291 -6.91 12.14 8.25
C ASN A 291 -7.21 10.97 9.20
N ILE A 292 -7.18 9.73 8.68
CA ILE A 292 -7.39 8.51 9.49
C ILE A 292 -6.34 8.39 10.60
N TYR A 293 -5.08 8.74 10.31
CA TYR A 293 -3.97 8.47 11.21
C TYR A 293 -3.61 9.66 12.12
N ALA A 294 -3.65 10.87 11.58
CA ALA A 294 -3.18 12.10 12.23
C ALA A 294 -4.30 13.11 12.52
N GLY A 295 -5.53 12.87 12.06
CA GLY A 295 -6.63 13.85 12.17
C GLY A 295 -6.48 15.06 11.25
N THR A 296 -5.47 15.08 10.37
CA THR A 296 -5.20 16.15 9.40
C THR A 296 -4.86 15.57 8.03
N GLY A 297 -5.10 16.34 6.96
CA GLY A 297 -4.70 15.97 5.60
C GLY A 297 -3.19 15.74 5.46
N ALA A 298 -2.78 15.12 4.34
CA ALA A 298 -1.37 14.84 4.10
C ALA A 298 -0.64 16.19 3.96
N LEU A 299 0.56 16.29 4.53
CA LEU A 299 1.32 17.53 4.46
C LEU A 299 2.04 17.58 3.11
N GLU A 300 1.34 18.04 2.08
CA GLU A 300 2.00 18.48 0.85
C GLU A 300 2.95 19.63 1.18
N GLY A 301 4.26 19.39 1.18
CA GLY A 301 5.32 20.36 0.84
C GLY A 301 5.40 21.69 1.59
N LYS A 302 4.46 22.00 2.49
CA LYS A 302 4.44 23.15 3.37
C LYS A 302 4.94 22.70 4.72
N SER A 303 6.19 22.25 4.74
CA SER A 303 7.00 22.50 5.93
C SER A 303 6.90 23.99 6.19
N LYS A 304 6.43 24.36 7.38
CA LYS A 304 6.49 25.73 7.88
C LYS A 304 7.92 26.25 7.65
N VAL A 305 7.96 27.46 7.09
CA VAL A 305 9.08 28.39 6.85
C VAL A 305 10.40 27.98 7.51
#